data_AF-A0A401QPS2-F1
#
_entry.id   AF-A0A401QPS2-F1
#
_cell.length_a   1.000
_cell.length_b   1.000
_cell.length_c   1.000
_cell.angle_alpha   90.00
_cell.angle_beta   90.00
_cell.angle_gamma   90.00
#
_symmetry.space_group_name_H-M   'P 1'
#
loop_
_entity.id
_entity.type
_entity.pdbx_description
1 polymer ?
#
loop_
_entity_poly.entity_id
_entity_poly.type
_entity_poly.pdbx_seq_one_letter_code
_entity_poly.pdbx_strand_id
1 'polypeptide(L)'
;MSPSARPDKTRDEVTADLRAAGQGLGAYTDLNSLLSPGVCMVTARRLSGRGFTVRDAELVARRLQHRGWKVGLVKPESIALTSGGWHAALGTTDIPDENRVSELAPYKGLLVLTASGKCGRR
;
A
#
# COMPACT_ATOMS: atom_id res chain seq x y z
N MET A 1 -13.35 2.01 -32.54
CA MET A 1 -13.97 1.47 -31.31
C MET A 1 -13.15 1.98 -30.13
N SER A 2 -13.68 2.91 -29.33
CA SER A 2 -13.00 3.36 -28.12
C SER A 2 -12.98 2.22 -27.11
N PRO A 3 -11.84 1.90 -26.49
CA PRO A 3 -11.82 0.88 -25.45
C PRO A 3 -12.71 1.37 -24.30
N SER A 4 -13.73 0.58 -23.95
CA SER A 4 -14.53 0.85 -22.75
C SER A 4 -13.58 0.94 -21.56
N ALA A 5 -13.58 2.09 -20.89
CA ALA A 5 -12.84 2.27 -19.65
C ALA A 5 -13.35 1.20 -18.67
N ARG A 6 -12.45 0.32 -18.20
CA ARG A 6 -12.81 -0.62 -17.14
C ARG A 6 -13.31 0.19 -15.94
N PRO A 7 -14.35 -0.26 -15.23
CA PRO A 7 -14.82 0.43 -14.03
C PRO A 7 -13.67 0.57 -13.03
N ASP A 8 -13.65 1.70 -12.32
CA ASP A 8 -12.69 1.91 -11.24
C ASP A 8 -12.83 0.81 -10.19
N LYS A 9 -11.70 0.38 -9.64
CA LYS A 9 -11.66 -0.60 -8.54
C LYS A 9 -12.47 -0.09 -7.35
N THR A 10 -13.16 -0.99 -6.69
CA THR A 10 -13.81 -0.74 -5.39
C THR A 10 -12.76 -0.67 -4.26
N ARG A 11 -13.18 -0.14 -3.11
CA ARG A 11 -12.35 -0.15 -1.90
C ARG A 11 -11.91 -1.57 -1.52
N ASP A 12 -12.79 -2.55 -1.66
CA ASP A 12 -12.51 -3.95 -1.29
C ASP A 12 -11.50 -4.59 -2.24
N GLU A 13 -11.60 -4.34 -3.55
CA GLU A 13 -10.61 -4.79 -4.53
C GLU A 13 -9.24 -4.16 -4.27
N VAL A 14 -9.19 -2.86 -3.96
CA VAL A 14 -7.95 -2.18 -3.58
C VAL A 14 -7.37 -2.79 -2.30
N THR A 15 -8.20 -3.04 -1.28
CA THR A 15 -7.77 -3.68 -0.02
C THR A 15 -7.19 -5.07 -0.27
N ALA A 16 -7.87 -5.88 -1.08
CA ALA A 16 -7.40 -7.21 -1.45
C ALA A 16 -6.06 -7.14 -2.20
N ASP A 17 -5.91 -6.20 -3.14
CA ASP A 17 -4.66 -6.00 -3.89
C ASP A 17 -3.50 -5.62 -2.99
N LEU A 18 -3.67 -4.61 -2.12
CA LEU A 18 -2.61 -4.14 -1.22
C LEU A 18 -2.20 -5.26 -0.25
N ARG A 19 -3.18 -5.98 0.32
CA ARG A 19 -2.92 -7.11 1.22
C ARG A 19 -2.14 -8.21 0.51
N ALA A 20 -2.59 -8.60 -0.69
CA ALA A 20 -1.96 -9.68 -1.45
C ALA A 20 -0.55 -9.31 -1.94
N ALA A 21 -0.32 -8.06 -2.35
CA ALA A 21 0.99 -7.64 -2.84
C ALA A 21 2.08 -7.74 -1.76
N GLY A 22 1.74 -7.44 -0.50
CA GLY A 22 2.65 -7.58 0.65
C GLY A 22 2.76 -9.00 1.22
N GLN A 23 2.07 -10.00 0.68
CA GLN A 23 2.04 -11.35 1.25
C GLN A 23 3.46 -11.96 1.32
N GLY A 24 3.78 -12.57 2.46
CA GLY A 24 5.09 -13.22 2.70
C GLY A 24 6.22 -12.28 3.10
N LEU A 25 5.99 -10.97 3.20
CA LEU A 25 7.03 -9.99 3.59
C LEU A 25 7.06 -9.67 5.09
N GLY A 26 6.11 -10.17 5.87
CA GLY A 26 6.05 -9.92 7.32
C GLY A 26 4.65 -10.03 7.90
N ALA A 27 4.55 -9.75 9.20
CA ALA A 27 3.29 -9.72 9.92
C ALA A 27 2.39 -8.61 9.35
N TYR A 28 1.14 -8.94 9.08
CA TYR A 28 0.16 -8.00 8.56
C TYR A 28 -0.49 -7.22 9.70
N THR A 29 -0.64 -5.91 9.53
CA THR A 29 -1.48 -5.10 10.41
C THR A 29 -2.38 -4.19 9.58
N ASP A 30 -3.65 -4.13 9.98
CA ASP A 30 -4.61 -3.17 9.44
C ASP A 30 -4.41 -1.81 10.11
N LEU A 31 -4.65 -0.72 9.37
CA LEU A 31 -5.02 0.53 10.01
C LEU A 31 -6.39 0.98 9.60
N ASN A 32 -7.13 1.34 10.62
CA ASN A 32 -8.28 2.19 10.48
C ASN A 32 -7.80 3.63 10.32
N SER A 33 -7.62 4.06 9.08
CA SER A 33 -7.45 5.48 8.76
C SER A 33 -8.83 6.15 8.80
N LEU A 34 -9.11 6.96 9.81
CA LEU A 34 -10.25 7.89 9.80
C LEU A 34 -9.99 8.92 8.70
N LEU A 35 -10.93 9.10 7.77
CA LEU A 35 -10.83 10.13 6.73
C LEU A 35 -12.13 10.92 6.57
N SER A 36 -11.96 12.10 5.96
CA SER A 36 -13.03 13.00 5.54
C SER A 36 -14.07 12.30 4.64
N PRO A 37 -15.36 12.67 4.75
CA PRO A 37 -16.41 12.12 3.89
C PRO A 37 -16.10 12.25 2.39
N GLY A 38 -16.28 11.17 1.62
CA GLY A 38 -16.12 11.15 0.16
C GLY A 38 -14.72 10.75 -0.36
N VAL A 39 -13.72 10.67 0.49
CA VAL A 39 -12.39 10.12 0.16
C VAL A 39 -12.22 8.78 0.86
N CYS A 40 -11.88 7.74 0.10
CA CYS A 40 -11.43 6.49 0.70
C CYS A 40 -9.93 6.43 0.78
N MET A 41 -9.44 5.88 1.88
CA MET A 41 -8.08 5.43 2.03
C MET A 41 -8.07 3.99 2.49
N VAL A 42 -7.15 3.25 1.92
CA VAL A 42 -6.83 1.88 2.27
C VAL A 42 -5.36 1.85 2.61
N THR A 43 -5.04 1.32 3.78
CA THR A 43 -3.66 1.14 4.20
C THR A 43 -3.43 -0.32 4.56
N ALA A 44 -2.37 -0.90 4.01
CA ALA A 44 -1.87 -2.22 4.38
C ALA A 44 -0.44 -2.06 4.88
N ARG A 45 -0.15 -2.57 6.09
CA ARG A 45 1.21 -2.57 6.65
C ARG A 45 1.78 -3.97 6.71
N ARG A 46 3.11 -4.05 6.54
CA ARG A 46 3.90 -5.23 6.87
C ARG A 46 4.98 -4.86 7.87
N LEU A 47 5.08 -5.68 8.90
CA LEU A 47 6.09 -5.55 9.96
C LEU A 47 7.07 -6.72 9.87
N SER A 48 8.35 -6.42 10.01
CA SER A 48 9.42 -7.41 9.91
C SER A 48 10.48 -7.20 10.98
N GLY A 49 11.10 -8.29 11.43
CA GLY A 49 12.26 -8.27 12.33
C GLY A 49 13.53 -7.72 11.68
N ARG A 50 13.52 -7.48 10.36
CA ARG A 50 14.56 -6.76 9.61
C ARG A 50 13.99 -5.48 8.98
N GLY A 51 14.86 -4.55 8.64
CA GLY A 51 14.50 -3.41 7.79
C GLY A 51 14.00 -3.86 6.41
N PHE A 52 13.03 -3.13 5.86
CA PHE A 52 12.64 -3.31 4.48
C PHE A 52 13.56 -2.52 3.56
N THR A 53 13.86 -3.08 2.41
CA THR A 53 14.73 -2.48 1.41
C THR A 53 13.91 -1.95 0.24
N VAL A 54 14.52 -1.10 -0.59
CA VAL A 54 13.93 -0.67 -1.87
C VAL A 54 13.55 -1.88 -2.75
N ARG A 55 14.33 -2.98 -2.71
CA ARG A 55 14.00 -4.22 -3.45
C ARG A 55 12.71 -4.88 -2.97
N ASP A 56 12.41 -4.82 -1.68
CA ASP A 56 11.14 -5.31 -1.14
C ASP A 56 9.97 -4.45 -1.64
N ALA A 57 10.15 -3.12 -1.70
CA ALA A 57 9.16 -2.22 -2.27
C ALA A 57 8.96 -2.50 -3.78
N GLU A 58 10.04 -2.65 -4.55
CA GLU A 58 9.94 -2.99 -5.98
C GLU A 58 9.24 -4.32 -6.21
N LEU A 59 9.46 -5.33 -5.36
CA LEU A 59 8.75 -6.61 -5.44
C LEU A 59 7.24 -6.41 -5.25
N VAL A 60 6.84 -5.61 -4.25
CA VAL A 60 5.43 -5.29 -4.02
C VAL A 60 4.85 -4.49 -5.18
N ALA A 61 5.58 -3.52 -5.72
CA ALA A 61 5.17 -2.76 -6.90
C ALA A 61 4.95 -3.68 -8.10
N ARG A 62 5.85 -4.63 -8.38
CA ARG A 62 5.68 -5.64 -9.44
C ARG A 62 4.44 -6.50 -9.22
N ARG A 63 4.19 -6.94 -7.99
CA ARG A 63 2.97 -7.71 -7.65
C ARG A 63 1.69 -6.90 -7.87
N LEU A 64 1.71 -5.60 -7.57
CA LEU A 64 0.61 -4.69 -7.89
C LEU A 64 0.45 -4.50 -9.41
N GLN A 65 1.55 -4.46 -10.18
CA GLN A 65 1.48 -4.40 -11.64
C GLN A 65 0.75 -5.61 -12.24
N HIS A 66 1.02 -6.82 -11.76
CA HIS A 66 0.28 -8.02 -12.16
C HIS A 66 -1.22 -7.96 -11.82
N ARG A 67 -1.62 -7.06 -10.92
CA ARG A 67 -3.00 -6.78 -10.52
C ARG A 67 -3.58 -5.54 -11.23
N GLY A 68 -2.92 -5.05 -12.27
CA GLY A 68 -3.42 -3.92 -13.08
C GLY A 68 -3.15 -2.54 -12.47
N TRP A 69 -2.17 -2.43 -11.56
CA TRP A 69 -1.62 -1.13 -11.17
C TRP A 69 -0.53 -0.69 -12.15
N LYS A 70 -0.41 0.62 -12.36
CA LYS A 70 0.65 1.22 -13.16
C LYS A 70 1.63 1.90 -12.23
N VAL A 71 2.91 1.54 -12.33
CA VAL A 71 3.99 2.21 -11.61
C VAL A 71 4.21 3.59 -12.23
N GLY A 72 4.25 4.61 -11.39
CA GLY A 72 4.58 5.98 -11.75
C GLY A 72 5.98 6.34 -11.28
N LEU A 73 6.08 7.42 -10.50
CA LEU A 73 7.35 7.93 -9.99
C LEU A 73 7.96 6.98 -8.94
N VAL A 74 9.24 6.69 -9.10
CA VAL A 74 10.06 5.95 -8.13
C VAL A 74 11.01 6.95 -7.46
N LYS A 75 10.94 7.05 -6.14
CA LYS A 75 11.83 7.83 -5.27
C LYS A 75 12.63 6.88 -4.36
N PRO A 76 13.75 7.34 -3.77
CA PRO A 76 14.54 6.52 -2.84
C PRO A 76 13.72 5.91 -1.70
N GLU A 77 12.74 6.65 -1.19
CA GLU A 77 11.92 6.29 -0.03
C GLU A 77 10.50 5.81 -0.38
N SER A 78 10.07 5.96 -1.65
CA SER A 78 8.70 5.64 -2.05
C SER A 78 8.50 5.30 -3.52
N ILE A 79 7.50 4.47 -3.82
CA ILE A 79 7.04 4.16 -5.17
C ILE A 79 5.58 4.58 -5.31
N ALA A 80 5.28 5.42 -6.30
CA ALA A 80 3.92 5.80 -6.63
C ALA A 80 3.31 4.80 -7.62
N LEU A 81 2.04 4.43 -7.43
CA LEU A 81 1.27 3.59 -8.35
C LEU A 81 -0.12 4.16 -8.58
N THR A 82 -0.75 3.79 -9.69
CA THR A 82 -2.13 4.19 -10.03
C THR A 82 -2.96 3.01 -10.53
N SER A 83 -4.27 3.03 -10.30
CA SER A 83 -5.21 2.06 -10.89
C SER A 83 -6.59 2.71 -11.03
N GLY A 84 -6.94 3.11 -12.26
CA GLY A 84 -8.14 3.94 -12.48
C GLY A 84 -8.04 5.25 -11.70
N GLY A 85 -9.10 5.60 -10.97
CA GLY A 85 -9.16 6.74 -10.05
C GLY A 85 -8.40 6.59 -8.72
N TRP A 86 -7.64 5.50 -8.52
CA TRP A 86 -6.84 5.28 -7.29
C TRP A 86 -5.38 5.66 -7.48
N HIS A 87 -4.84 6.31 -6.46
CA HIS A 87 -3.42 6.64 -6.32
C HIS A 87 -2.87 5.92 -5.08
N ALA A 88 -1.77 5.20 -5.24
CA ALA A 88 -1.08 4.54 -4.14
C ALA A 88 0.35 5.04 -3.98
N ALA A 89 0.81 5.07 -2.75
CA ALA A 89 2.20 5.24 -2.37
C ALA A 89 2.62 4.02 -1.56
N LEU A 90 3.75 3.45 -1.95
CA LEU A 90 4.43 2.37 -1.27
C LEU A 90 5.69 2.96 -0.64
N GLY A 91 5.85 2.86 0.67
CA GLY A 91 7.02 3.36 1.40
C GLY A 91 7.62 2.30 2.32
N THR A 92 8.92 2.39 2.52
CA THR A 92 9.68 1.60 3.50
C THR A 92 10.25 2.54 4.54
N THR A 93 10.19 2.17 5.81
CA THR A 93 10.84 2.91 6.88
C THR A 93 11.32 1.94 7.95
N ASP A 94 12.45 2.27 8.58
CA ASP A 94 12.87 1.60 9.80
C ASP A 94 12.00 2.10 10.96
N ILE A 95 11.66 1.20 11.88
CA ILE A 95 10.95 1.57 13.10
C ILE A 95 12.02 2.11 14.06
N PRO A 96 12.02 3.42 14.35
CA PRO A 96 13.05 3.99 15.20
C PRO A 96 12.90 3.46 16.63
N ASP A 97 14.02 3.33 17.33
CA ASP A 97 14.09 2.70 18.65
C ASP A 97 13.14 3.34 19.68
N GLU A 98 12.88 4.65 19.54
CA GLU A 98 11.95 5.43 20.34
C GLU A 98 10.46 5.08 20.13
N ASN A 99 10.12 4.49 18.98
CA ASN A 99 8.75 4.05 18.64
C ASN A 99 8.50 2.57 18.96
N ARG A 100 9.40 1.92 19.70
CA ARG A 100 9.24 0.56 20.25
C ARG A 100 8.26 0.51 21.44
N VAL A 101 7.17 1.26 21.39
CA VAL A 101 6.01 1.01 22.26
C VAL A 101 5.47 -0.39 21.97
N SER A 102 5.05 -1.10 23.03
CA SER A 102 4.95 -2.56 23.17
C SER A 102 4.53 -3.39 21.94
N GLU A 103 3.66 -2.88 21.08
CA GLU A 103 3.14 -3.61 19.92
C GLU A 103 4.10 -3.63 18.72
N LEU A 104 4.95 -2.61 18.58
CA LEU A 104 5.94 -2.51 17.50
C LEU A 104 7.35 -2.93 17.92
N ALA A 105 7.56 -3.13 19.23
CA ALA A 105 8.83 -3.51 19.85
C ALA A 105 9.57 -4.70 19.20
N PRO A 106 8.91 -5.78 18.71
CA PRO A 106 9.64 -6.89 18.10
C PRO A 106 10.07 -6.63 16.65
N TYR A 107 9.69 -5.50 16.04
CA TYR A 107 9.91 -5.23 14.63
C TYR A 107 10.95 -4.13 14.43
N LYS A 108 11.71 -4.25 13.33
CA LYS A 108 12.73 -3.28 12.92
C LYS A 108 12.34 -2.53 11.65
N GLY A 109 11.56 -3.17 10.77
CA GLY A 109 11.15 -2.60 9.49
C GLY A 109 9.65 -2.51 9.36
N LEU A 110 9.21 -1.44 8.70
CA LEU A 110 7.83 -1.18 8.32
C LEU A 110 7.73 -0.93 6.81
N LEU A 111 6.86 -1.68 6.14
CA LEU A 111 6.42 -1.44 4.77
C LEU A 111 4.99 -0.93 4.81
N VAL A 112 4.73 0.24 4.23
CA VAL A 112 3.40 0.86 4.19
C VAL A 112 2.94 0.95 2.74
N LEU A 113 1.77 0.37 2.45
CA LEU A 113 1.05 0.56 1.22
C LEU A 113 -0.18 1.41 1.54
N THR A 114 -0.24 2.63 1.03
CA THR A 114 -1.42 3.48 1.19
C THR A 114 -1.99 3.81 -0.17
N ALA A 115 -3.27 3.53 -0.39
CA ALA A 115 -4.01 3.94 -1.56
C ALA A 115 -5.14 4.89 -1.18
N SER A 116 -5.29 5.97 -1.94
CA SER A 116 -6.39 6.91 -1.83
C SER A 116 -7.13 7.03 -3.15
N GLY A 117 -8.46 7.15 -3.08
CA GLY A 117 -9.31 7.28 -4.26
C GLY A 117 -10.64 7.93 -3.89
N LYS A 118 -11.40 8.31 -4.93
CA LYS A 118 -12.77 8.81 -4.74
C LYS A 118 -13.68 7.63 -4.46
N CYS A 119 -14.34 7.65 -3.32
CA CYS A 119 -15.47 6.76 -3.04
C CYS A 119 -16.75 7.54 -3.29
N GLY A 120 -17.27 7.46 -4.51
CA GLY A 120 -18.64 7.89 -4.76
C GLY A 120 -19.60 7.03 -3.93
N ARG A 121 -20.67 7.64 -3.39
CA ARG A 121 -21.85 6.90 -2.96
C ARG A 121 -22.31 6.09 -4.19
N ARG A 122 -22.00 4.80 -4.23
CA ARG A 122 -22.76 3.88 -5.08
C ARG A 122 -24.14 3.70 -4.48
#